data_AF-A0A518H3C1-F1
#
_entry.id   AF-A0A518H3C1-F1
#
_cell.length_a   1.000
_cell.length_b   1.000
_cell.length_c   1.000
_cell.angle_alpha   90.00
_cell.angle_beta   90.00
_cell.angle_gamma   90.00
#
_symmetry.space_group_name_H-M   'P 1'
#
loop_
_entity.id
_entity.type
_entity.pdbx_description
1 polymer ?
#
loop_
_entity_poly.entity_id
_entity_poly.type
_entity_poly.pdbx_seq_one_letter_code
_entity_poly.pdbx_strand_id
1 'polypeptide(L)'
;MAANPISDLMYDWLTVLQSKAEGLNAYEKYIQDAQKENSQECVEMLRRLHEQDAKQVEQIRDHLVQMLSKQQGKSSRPAAAGSMRQSEGGG
;
A
#
# COMPACT_ATOMS: atom_id res chain seq x y z
N MET A 1 14.40 -17.57 -14.83
CA MET A 1 14.07 -17.00 -13.50
C MET A 1 12.72 -16.32 -13.62
N ALA A 2 11.75 -16.65 -12.77
CA ALA A 2 10.48 -15.94 -12.75
C ALA A 2 10.74 -14.51 -12.26
N ALA A 3 10.29 -13.50 -13.02
CA ALA A 3 10.29 -12.13 -12.53
C ALA A 3 9.35 -12.07 -11.32
N ASN A 4 9.77 -11.37 -10.25
CA ASN A 4 8.88 -11.11 -9.13
C ASN A 4 7.62 -10.41 -9.67
N PRO A 5 6.41 -11.00 -9.51
CA PRO A 5 5.18 -10.38 -10.02
C PRO A 5 4.84 -9.08 -9.29
N ILE A 6 5.52 -8.80 -8.17
CA ILE A 6 5.37 -7.61 -7.34
C ILE A 6 6.53 -6.66 -7.62
N SER A 7 6.24 -5.40 -7.95
CA SER A 7 7.27 -4.36 -8.07
C SER A 7 7.84 -3.99 -6.70
N ASP A 8 9.10 -3.57 -6.66
CA ASP A 8 9.77 -3.17 -5.40
C ASP A 8 8.96 -2.11 -4.66
N LEU A 9 8.46 -1.09 -5.37
CA LEU A 9 7.61 -0.06 -4.78
C LEU A 9 6.33 -0.63 -4.14
N MET A 10 5.70 -1.63 -4.76
CA MET A 10 4.51 -2.27 -4.19
C MET A 10 4.87 -3.10 -2.95
N TYR A 11 6.02 -3.77 -2.98
CA TYR A 11 6.54 -4.50 -1.83
C TYR A 11 6.85 -3.57 -0.65
N ASP A 12 7.46 -2.41 -0.90
CA ASP A 12 7.77 -1.41 0.13
C ASP A 12 6.49 -0.93 0.83
N TRP A 13 5.46 -0.56 0.07
CA TRP A 13 4.19 -0.12 0.65
C TRP A 13 3.47 -1.23 1.41
N LEU A 14 3.52 -2.48 0.93
CA LEU A 14 2.96 -3.62 1.64
C LEU A 14 3.68 -3.84 2.98
N THR A 15 5.01 -3.68 3.00
CA THR A 15 5.83 -3.79 4.20
C THR A 15 5.47 -2.72 5.22
N VAL A 16 5.29 -1.47 4.78
CA VAL A 16 4.84 -0.36 5.65
C VAL A 16 3.44 -0.64 6.23
N LEU A 17 2.51 -1.14 5.40
CA LEU A 17 1.17 -1.49 5.86
C LEU A 17 1.21 -2.60 6.92
N GLN A 18 1.98 -3.67 6.67
CA GLN A 18 2.13 -4.78 7.60
C GLN A 18 2.68 -4.32 8.95
N SER A 19 3.78 -3.57 8.95
CA SER A 19 4.42 -3.10 10.18
C SER A 19 3.45 -2.29 11.06
N LYS A 20 2.63 -1.43 10.46
CA LYS A 20 1.62 -0.66 11.19
C LYS A 20 0.46 -1.51 11.70
N ALA A 21 0.00 -2.49 10.92
CA ALA A 21 -1.05 -3.41 11.34
C ALA A 21 -0.59 -4.30 12.51
N GLU A 22 0.68 -4.72 12.53
CA GLU A 22 1.28 -5.43 13.67
C GLU A 22 1.31 -4.55 14.92
N GLY A 23 1.67 -3.26 14.76
CA GLY A 23 1.58 -2.26 15.83
C GLY A 23 0.17 -2.15 16.41
N LEU A 24 -0.86 -2.00 15.57
CA LEU A 24 -2.27 -1.96 15.97
C LEU A 24 -2.68 -3.14 16.86
N ASN A 25 -2.30 -4.36 16.45
CA ASN A 25 -2.62 -5.56 17.22
C ASN A 25 -1.87 -5.64 18.56
N ALA A 26 -0.71 -4.98 18.67
CA ALA A 26 0.13 -5.02 19.86
C ALA A 26 -0.23 -3.94 20.90
N TYR A 27 -0.77 -2.79 20.48
CA TYR A 27 -1.01 -1.65 21.38
C TYR A 27 -1.93 -1.99 22.56
N GLU A 28 -2.96 -2.80 22.40
CA GLU A 28 -3.85 -3.23 23.51
C GLU A 28 -3.04 -3.84 24.66
N LYS A 29 -2.13 -4.76 24.35
CA LYS A 29 -1.25 -5.38 25.34
C LYS A 29 -0.32 -4.36 25.97
N TYR A 30 0.30 -3.49 25.17
CA TYR A 30 1.23 -2.47 25.69
C TYR A 30 0.52 -1.46 26.60
N ILE A 31 -0.71 -1.08 26.29
CA ILE A 31 -1.54 -0.22 27.13
C ILE A 31 -1.85 -0.92 28.45
N GLN A 32 -2.21 -2.22 28.42
CA GLN A 32 -2.44 -2.99 29.65
C GLN A 32 -1.18 -3.09 30.51
N ASP A 33 -0.01 -3.27 29.91
CA ASP A 33 1.25 -3.34 30.65
C ASP A 33 1.60 -1.97 31.28
N ALA A 34 1.41 -0.87 30.55
CA ALA A 34 1.57 0.49 31.09
C ALA A 34 0.58 0.80 32.26
N GLN A 35 -0.64 0.28 32.18
CA GLN A 35 -1.62 0.38 33.28
C GLN A 35 -1.16 -0.38 34.53
N LYS A 36 -0.61 -1.60 34.38
CA LYS A 36 -0.08 -2.39 35.51
C LYS A 36 1.09 -1.69 36.19
N GLU A 37 1.88 -0.94 35.44
CA GLU A 37 3.00 -0.13 35.96
C GLU A 37 2.55 1.23 36.52
N ASN A 38 1.25 1.55 36.50
CA ASN A 38 0.69 2.83 36.93
C ASN A 38 1.28 4.04 36.17
N SER A 39 1.74 3.83 34.92
CA SER A 39 2.29 4.91 34.09
C SER A 39 1.22 5.50 33.18
N GLN A 40 0.53 6.52 33.69
CA GLN A 40 -0.55 7.18 32.95
C GLN A 40 -0.05 7.89 31.69
N GLU A 41 1.12 8.50 31.74
CA GLU A 41 1.75 9.14 30.57
C GLU A 41 1.97 8.14 29.43
N CYS A 42 2.47 6.93 29.75
CA CYS A 42 2.65 5.87 28.77
C CYS A 42 1.31 5.40 28.19
N VAL A 43 0.27 5.26 29.01
CA VAL A 43 -1.09 4.88 28.55
C VAL A 43 -1.62 5.90 27.56
N GLU A 44 -1.52 7.20 27.86
CA GLU A 44 -1.99 8.26 26.96
C GLU A 44 -1.20 8.29 25.66
N MET A 45 0.12 8.16 25.73
CA MET A 45 0.97 8.14 24.55
C MET A 45 0.67 6.94 23.64
N LEU A 46 0.55 5.73 24.21
CA LEU A 46 0.24 4.52 23.44
C LEU A 46 -1.15 4.59 22.80
N ARG A 47 -2.15 5.18 23.47
CA ARG A 47 -3.48 5.42 22.87
C ARG A 47 -3.42 6.39 21.70
N ARG A 48 -2.67 7.49 21.83
CA ARG A 48 -2.49 8.45 20.73
C ARG A 48 -1.78 7.81 19.53
N LEU A 49 -0.75 6.99 19.78
CA LEU A 49 -0.04 6.25 18.74
C LEU A 49 -0.96 5.23 18.04
N HIS A 50 -1.75 4.47 18.80
CA HIS A 50 -2.74 3.54 18.27
C HIS A 50 -3.75 4.24 17.33
N GLU A 51 -4.31 5.37 17.74
CA GLU A 51 -5.23 6.14 16.90
C GLU A 51 -4.57 6.70 15.63
N GLN A 52 -3.32 7.12 15.72
CA GLN A 52 -2.56 7.63 14.57
C GLN A 52 -2.25 6.51 13.57
N ASP A 53 -1.76 5.36 14.05
CA ASP A 53 -1.49 4.21 13.20
C ASP A 53 -2.76 3.68 12.54
N ALA A 54 -3.90 3.71 13.22
CA ALA A 54 -5.19 3.29 12.65
C ALA A 54 -5.54 4.13 11.41
N LYS A 55 -5.47 5.47 11.55
CA LYS A 55 -5.72 6.39 10.44
C LYS A 55 -4.72 6.20 9.30
N GLN A 56 -3.45 5.97 9.62
CA GLN A 56 -2.41 5.76 8.61
C GLN A 56 -2.60 4.43 7.87
N VAL A 57 -2.98 3.35 8.56
CA VAL A 57 -3.30 2.07 7.94
C VAL A 57 -4.43 2.21 6.92
N GLU A 58 -5.49 2.96 7.27
CA GLU A 58 -6.58 3.23 6.32
C GLU A 58 -6.09 4.00 5.09
N GLN A 59 -5.31 5.07 5.28
CA GLN A 59 -4.76 5.86 4.17
C GLN A 59 -3.84 5.02 3.26
N ILE A 60 -2.98 4.19 3.85
CA ILE A 60 -2.04 3.35 3.10
C ILE A 60 -2.79 2.27 2.33
N ARG A 61 -3.78 1.62 2.96
CA ARG A 61 -4.65 0.64 2.30
C ARG A 61 -5.33 1.25 1.07
N ASP A 62 -5.95 2.41 1.24
CA ASP A 62 -6.67 3.08 0.15
C ASP A 62 -5.71 3.49 -0.99
N HIS A 63 -4.49 3.92 -0.65
CA HIS A 63 -3.45 4.22 -1.64
C HIS A 63 -3.02 2.97 -2.42
N LEU A 64 -2.78 1.85 -1.73
CA LEU A 64 -2.42 0.57 -2.35
C LEU A 64 -3.50 0.07 -3.32
N VAL A 65 -4.77 0.14 -2.93
CA VAL A 65 -5.91 -0.25 -3.80
C VAL A 65 -5.95 0.62 -5.07
N GLN A 66 -5.72 1.93 -4.93
CA GLN A 66 -5.66 2.84 -6.08
C GLN A 66 -4.47 2.53 -7.00
N MET A 67 -3.30 2.20 -6.45
CA MET A 67 -2.12 1.82 -7.23
C MET A 67 -2.39 0.54 -8.04
N LEU A 68 -2.94 -0.50 -7.41
CA LEU A 68 -3.29 -1.77 -8.05
C LEU A 68 -4.30 -1.56 -9.19
N SER A 69 -5.33 -0.76 -8.94
CA SER A 69 -6.37 -0.44 -9.94
C SER A 69 -5.79 0.30 -11.15
N LYS A 70 -4.89 1.27 -10.93
CA LYS A 70 -4.19 1.99 -12.01
C LYS A 70 -3.27 1.09 -12.82
N GLN A 71 -2.66 0.08 -12.19
CA GLN A 71 -1.81 -0.90 -12.89
C GLN A 71 -2.65 -1.78 -13.84
N GLN A 72 -3.83 -2.23 -13.41
CA GLN A 72 -4.75 -3.02 -14.25
C GLN A 72 -5.29 -2.25 -15.45
N GLY A 73 -5.59 -0.95 -15.30
CA GLY A 73 -6.06 -0.12 -16.41
C GLY A 73 -5.00 0.17 -17.48
N LYS A 74 -3.71 0.14 -17.13
CA LYS A 74 -2.61 0.35 -18.10
C LYS A 74 -2.32 -0.88 -18.96
N SER A 75 -2.58 -2.08 -18.47
CA SER A 75 -2.40 -3.34 -19.22
C SER A 75 -3.52 -3.62 -20.24
N SER A 76 -4.60 -2.82 -20.26
CA SER A 76 -5.76 -3.02 -21.15
C SER A 76 -5.82 -2.08 -22.36
N ARG A 77 -4.78 -1.29 -22.66
CA ARG A 77 -4.78 -0.42 -23.85
C ARG A 77 -4.23 -1.18 -25.06
N PRO A 78 -5.07 -1.60 -26.04
CA PRO A 78 -4.56 -2.20 -27.27
C PRO A 78 -3.77 -1.16 -28.07
N ALA A 79 -2.59 -1.55 -28.55
CA ALA A 79 -1.85 -0.81 -29.55
C ALA A 79 -2.64 -0.85 -30.87
N ALA A 80 -3.56 0.10 -31.05
CA ALA A 80 -4.32 0.24 -32.28
C ALA A 80 -3.46 0.93 -33.35
N ALA A 81 -3.14 0.12 -34.38
CA ALA A 81 -3.10 0.42 -35.81
C ALA A 81 -2.23 1.60 -36.31
N GLY A 82 -1.07 1.24 -36.88
CA GLY A 82 -0.35 2.02 -37.88
C GLY A 82 0.05 1.14 -39.05
N SER A 83 -0.89 0.42 -39.66
CA SER A 83 -0.70 -0.23 -40.96
C SER A 83 -1.33 0.66 -42.03
N MET A 84 -0.52 1.47 -42.68
CA MET A 84 -0.89 2.15 -43.92
C MET A 84 0.10 1.71 -45.00
N ARG A 85 -0.23 0.59 -45.65
CA ARG A 85 0.32 0.19 -46.96
C ARG A 85 -0.65 0.63 -48.03
N GLN A 86 -0.13 1.33 -49.05
CA GLN A 86 -0.51 1.39 -50.47
C GLN A 86 0.02 2.75 -51.01
N SER A 87 0.58 2.90 -52.19
CA SER A 87 0.82 1.97 -53.31
C SER A 87 1.63 2.75 -54.34
N GLU A 88 2.56 2.05 -55.00
CA GLU A 88 3.22 2.51 -56.22
C GLU A 88 2.21 2.82 -57.34
N GLY A 89 2.49 3.84 -58.12
CA GLY A 89 1.85 4.15 -59.40
C GLY A 89 2.89 4.79 -60.32
N GLY A 90 3.52 3.96 -61.15
CA GLY A 90 4.50 4.37 -62.17
C GLY A 90 3.85 5.16 -63.32
N GLY A 91 4.70 5.91 -64.03
CA GLY A 91 4.32 6.72 -65.20
C GLY A 91 4.21 5.95 -66.51
#